data_AF-A0A7K1VJM4-F1
#
_entry.id   AF-A0A7K1VJM4-F1
#
_cell.length_a   1.000
_cell.length_b   1.000
_cell.length_c   1.000
_cell.angle_alpha   90.00
_cell.angle_beta   90.00
_cell.angle_gamma   90.00
#
_symmetry.space_group_name_H-M   'P 1'
#
loop_
_entity.id
_entity.type
_entity.pdbx_description
1 polymer ?
#
loop_
_entity_poly.entity_id
_entity_poly.type
_entity_poly.pdbx_seq_one_letter_code
_entity_poly.pdbx_strand_id
1 'polypeptide(L)' 'MTQTFPAWLRDQEKRDDEVGGFAQAFADRDDLPEHGGRAIYDGYFASESAEAQAGLDRAWMEFEAHPEPSATSDRPEGFR' A
#
# COMPACT_ATOMS: atom_id res chain seq x y z
N MET A 1 13.25 4.38 4.49
CA MET A 1 12.50 5.21 3.54
C MET A 1 11.15 4.54 3.46
N THR A 2 10.11 5.17 4.00
CA THR A 2 8.77 4.58 4.05
C THR A 2 8.29 4.34 2.63
N GLN A 3 8.01 3.08 2.29
CA GLN A 3 7.47 2.72 0.99
C GLN A 3 6.09 3.38 0.82
N THR A 4 5.82 3.97 -0.34
CA THR A 4 4.51 4.54 -0.67
C THR A 4 3.52 3.45 -1.05
N PHE A 5 2.23 3.65 -0.82
CA PHE A 5 1.18 2.68 -1.20
C PHE A 5 1.27 2.23 -2.68
N PRO A 6 1.45 3.10 -3.69
CA PRO A 6 1.57 2.68 -5.08
C PRO A 6 2.79 1.79 -5.28
N ALA A 7 3.96 2.21 -4.77
CA ALA A 7 5.17 1.39 -4.85
C ALA A 7 5.00 0.01 -4.18
N TRP A 8 4.35 -0.05 -3.01
CA TRP A 8 4.05 -1.32 -2.35
C TRP A 8 3.07 -2.17 -3.17
N LEU A 9 2.06 -1.54 -3.79
CA LEU A 9 1.07 -2.21 -4.61
C LEU A 9 1.70 -2.84 -5.86
N ARG A 10 2.68 -2.17 -6.48
CA ARG A 10 3.47 -2.72 -7.59
C ARG A 10 4.18 -4.03 -7.25
N ASP A 11 4.71 -4.15 -6.04
CA ASP A 11 5.33 -5.39 -5.59
C ASP A 11 4.32 -6.55 -5.48
N GLN A 12 3.02 -6.26 -5.38
CA GLN A 12 1.96 -7.27 -5.26
C GLN A 12 1.48 -7.81 -6.61
N GLU A 13 1.89 -7.24 -7.74
CA GLU A 13 1.40 -7.62 -9.09
C GLU A 13 1.55 -9.12 -9.40
N LYS A 14 2.50 -9.81 -8.76
CA LYS A 14 2.75 -11.26 -8.99
C LYS A 14 1.89 -12.18 -8.13
N ARG A 15 1.01 -11.64 -7.28
CA ARG A 15 0.13 -12.46 -6.43
C ARG A 15 -1.07 -12.97 -7.25
N ASP A 16 -1.52 -14.17 -6.90
CA ASP A 16 -2.70 -14.84 -7.48
C ASP A 16 -3.95 -14.68 -6.58
N ASP A 17 -4.03 -13.58 -5.82
CA ASP A 17 -5.15 -13.26 -4.93
C ASP A 17 -5.82 -11.93 -5.31
N GLU A 18 -6.83 -11.52 -4.53
CA GLU A 18 -7.58 -10.28 -4.76
C GLU A 18 -6.68 -9.02 -4.79
N VAL A 19 -5.60 -9.00 -3.99
CA VAL A 19 -4.64 -7.88 -3.95
C VAL A 19 -3.77 -7.90 -5.19
N GLY A 20 -3.33 -9.08 -5.63
CA GLY A 20 -2.58 -9.23 -6.88
C GLY A 20 -3.40 -8.86 -8.12
N GLY A 21 -4.66 -9.27 -8.18
CA GLY A 21 -5.59 -8.87 -9.23
C GLY A 21 -5.84 -7.35 -9.25
N PHE A 22 -6.01 -6.74 -8.07
CA PHE A 22 -6.10 -5.30 -7.94
C PHE A 22 -4.81 -4.60 -8.38
N ALA A 23 -3.65 -5.07 -7.94
CA ALA A 23 -2.37 -4.51 -8.34
C ALA A 23 -2.15 -4.54 -9.86
N GLN A 24 -2.43 -5.68 -10.51
CA GLN A 24 -2.34 -5.81 -11.96
C GLN A 24 -3.31 -4.88 -12.69
N ALA A 25 -4.55 -4.75 -12.21
CA ALA A 25 -5.57 -3.92 -12.85
C ALA A 25 -5.18 -2.42 -12.90
N PHE A 26 -4.39 -1.96 -11.93
CA PHE A 26 -3.93 -0.57 -11.85
C PHE A 26 -2.44 -0.41 -12.16
N ALA A 27 -1.77 -1.46 -12.62
CA ALA A 27 -0.35 -1.43 -12.98
C ALA A 27 -0.08 -0.58 -14.24
N ASP A 28 -1.03 -0.41 -15.15
CA ASP A 28 -0.79 0.44 -16.33
C ASP A 28 -1.26 1.89 -16.15
N ARG A 29 -1.62 2.29 -14.92
CA ARG A 29 -2.09 3.64 -14.61
C ARG A 29 -0.93 4.56 -14.24
N ASP A 30 -0.63 5.50 -15.12
CA ASP A 30 0.32 6.60 -14.88
C ASP A 30 -0.29 7.74 -14.05
N ASP A 31 -1.61 7.76 -13.86
CA ASP A 31 -2.37 8.79 -13.15
C ASP A 31 -2.58 8.50 -11.65
N LEU A 32 -2.02 7.40 -11.13
CA LEU A 32 -2.13 7.04 -9.73
C LEU A 32 -1.40 8.07 -8.84
N PRO A 33 -2.03 8.58 -7.76
CA PRO A 33 -1.34 9.47 -6.83
C PRO A 33 -0.12 8.78 -6.22
N GLU A 34 1.08 9.35 -6.38
CA GLU A 34 2.34 8.78 -5.87
C GLU A 34 2.42 8.82 -4.32
N HIS A 35 1.79 9.83 -3.72
CA HIS A 35 1.76 10.06 -2.29
C HIS A 35 0.36 10.42 -1.83
N GLY A 36 0.01 10.01 -0.61
CA GLY A 36 -1.27 10.33 0.00
C GLY A 36 -1.62 9.34 1.10
N GLY A 37 -2.58 9.74 1.95
CA GLY A 37 -3.24 8.82 2.86
C GLY A 37 -4.48 8.20 2.23
N ARG A 38 -5.13 7.29 2.96
CA ARG A 38 -6.29 6.50 2.51
C ARG A 38 -7.34 7.34 1.79
N ALA A 39 -7.71 8.48 2.37
CA ALA A 39 -8.73 9.38 1.82
C ALA A 39 -8.44 9.89 0.40
N ILE A 40 -7.16 10.06 0.02
CA ILE A 40 -6.78 10.47 -1.33
C ILE A 40 -7.08 9.34 -2.32
N TYR A 41 -6.75 8.11 -1.95
CA TYR A 41 -7.02 6.93 -2.78
C TYR A 41 -8.52 6.61 -2.81
N ASP A 42 -9.25 6.69 -1.70
CA ASP A 42 -10.72 6.55 -1.73
C ASP A 42 -11.35 7.53 -2.72
N GLY A 43 -10.88 8.79 -2.75
CA GLY A 43 -11.33 9.78 -3.72
C GLY A 43 -10.96 9.43 -5.17
N TYR A 44 -9.74 8.96 -5.40
CA TYR A 44 -9.28 8.53 -6.73
C TYR A 44 -10.09 7.34 -7.26
N PHE A 45 -10.32 6.33 -6.43
CA PHE A 45 -11.06 5.13 -6.81
C PHE A 45 -12.59 5.30 -6.70
N ALA A 46 -13.12 6.44 -6.24
CA ALA A 46 -14.54 6.61 -5.92
C ALA A 46 -15.51 6.28 -7.07
N SER A 47 -15.05 6.38 -8.32
CA SER A 47 -15.84 6.08 -9.53
C SER A 47 -15.59 4.67 -10.08
N GLU A 48 -14.68 3.91 -9.48
CA GLU A 48 -14.35 2.55 -9.88
C GLU A 48 -15.40 1.55 -9.38
N SER A 49 -15.29 0.29 -9.83
CA SER A 49 -16.22 -0.77 -9.46
C SER A 49 -16.14 -1.12 -7.96
N ALA A 50 -17.19 -1.76 -7.46
CA ALA A 50 -17.21 -2.27 -6.09
C ALA A 50 -16.08 -3.27 -5.82
N GLU A 51 -15.64 -4.02 -6.83
CA GLU A 51 -14.50 -4.94 -6.77
C GLU A 51 -13.17 -4.18 -6.59
N ALA A 52 -12.99 -3.06 -7.30
CA ALA A 52 -11.82 -2.20 -7.11
C ALA A 52 -11.81 -1.54 -5.72
N GLN A 53 -12.98 -1.17 -5.19
CA GLN A 53 -13.12 -0.65 -3.83
C GLN A 53 -12.76 -1.69 -2.76
N ALA A 54 -13.21 -2.93 -2.94
CA ALA A 54 -12.84 -4.03 -2.05
C ALA A 54 -11.34 -4.35 -2.12
N GLY A 55 -10.76 -4.37 -3.33
CA GLY A 55 -9.33 -4.53 -3.55
C GLY A 55 -8.51 -3.43 -2.88
N LEU A 56 -8.96 -2.17 -2.97
CA LEU A 56 -8.34 -1.03 -2.30
C LEU A 56 -8.40 -1.18 -0.77
N ASP A 57 -9.55 -1.54 -0.19
CA ASP A 57 -9.69 -1.80 1.25
C ASP A 57 -8.70 -2.86 1.74
N ARG A 58 -8.67 -4.02 1.06
CA ARG A 58 -7.78 -5.13 1.40
C ARG A 58 -6.31 -4.76 1.26
N ALA A 59 -5.93 -4.16 0.14
CA ALA A 59 -4.56 -3.72 -0.14
C ALA A 59 -4.08 -2.69 0.89
N TRP A 60 -4.93 -1.73 1.26
CA TRP A 60 -4.57 -0.71 2.24
C TRP A 60 -4.41 -1.27 3.64
N MET A 61 -5.31 -2.17 4.06
CA MET A 61 -5.17 -2.84 5.35
C MET A 61 -3.86 -3.63 5.43
N GLU A 62 -3.45 -4.30 4.35
CA GLU A 62 -2.15 -5.00 4.30
C GLU A 62 -0.98 -4.02 4.32
N PHE A 63 -1.04 -2.95 3.53
CA PHE A 63 -0.03 -1.90 3.54
C PHE A 63 0.19 -1.29 4.93
N GLU A 64 -0.88 -1.00 5.68
CA GLU A 64 -0.79 -0.49 7.05
C GLU A 64 -0.38 -1.56 8.08
N ALA A 65 -0.71 -2.83 7.82
CA ALA A 65 -0.31 -3.96 8.66
C ALA A 65 1.17 -4.35 8.50
N HIS A 66 1.87 -3.79 7.50
CA HIS A 66 3.33 -3.81 7.40
C HIS A 66 3.91 -2.52 8.01
N PRO A 67 4.04 -2.41 9.35
CA PRO A 67 4.91 -1.37 9.89
C PRO A 67 6.32 -1.65 9.36
N GLU A 68 7.00 -0.62 8.85
CA GLU A 68 8.46 -0.66 8.75
C GLU A 68 9.01 -1.28 10.06
N PRO A 69 10.03 -2.15 10.03
CA PRO A 69 10.67 -2.58 11.26
C PRO A 69 11.12 -1.29 11.96
N SER A 70 10.44 -0.94 13.07
CA SER A 70 10.71 0.26 13.84
C SER A 70 12.23 0.40 13.97
N ALA A 71 12.79 1.42 13.33
CA ALA A 71 14.20 1.71 13.45
C ALA A 71 14.50 1.87 14.95
N THR A 72 15.17 0.87 15.51
CA THR A 72 16.05 0.97 16.67
C THR A 72 15.52 1.79 17.86
N SER A 73 14.87 1.13 18.80
CA SER A 73 15.18 1.36 20.22
C SER A 73 16.03 0.21 20.75
N ASP A 74 17.09 -0.14 20.01
CA ASP A 74 18.31 -0.66 20.63
C ASP A 74 18.98 0.55 21.26
N ARG A 75 18.57 0.86 22.50
CA ARG A 75 19.31 1.81 23.33
C ARG A 75 20.65 1.15 23.61
N PRO A 76 21.80 1.74 23.24
CA PRO A 76 23.08 1.10 23.49
C PRO A 76 23.24 0.88 24.99
N GLU A 77 23.49 -0.36 25.36
CA GLU A 77 24.13 -0.69 26.63
C GLU A 77 25.41 0.13 26.72
N GLY A 78 25.42 1.12 27.61
CA GLY A 78 26.46 2.12 27.67
C GLY A 78 26.54 2.81 29.03
N PHE A 79 27.20 2.13 29.97
CA PHE A 79 28.04 2.67 31.04
C PHE A 79 27.46 3.73 32.00
N ARG A 80 27.15 3.31 33.24
CA ARG A 80 27.95 3.62 34.44
C ARG A 80 27.48 2.83 35.66
#